data_AF-A0A847I800-F1
#
_entry.id   AF-A0A847I800-F1
#
_cell.length_a   1.000
_cell.length_b   1.000
_cell.length_c   1.000
_cell.angle_alpha   90.00
_cell.angle_beta   90.00
_cell.angle_gamma   90.00
#
_symmetry.space_group_name_H-M   'P 1'
#
loop_
_entity.id
_entity.type
_entity.pdbx_description
1 polymer ?
#
loop_
_entity_poly.entity_id
_entity_poly.type
_entity_poly.pdbx_seq_one_letter_code
_entity_poly.pdbx_strand_id
1 'polypeptide(L)'
;MSDLVAPHAMPDLRVCFFGDSFVAGLGDSTGLGWVGRVSVAARAAGHRLTSYNLGVRRETSVQVVGRIPVEAPPRLLDAEDARLVLSFGVNDTTEVDGRARVSLDETVRAVRFAAGCMPVDRL
;
A
#
# COMPACT_ATOMS: atom_id res chain seq x y z
N MET A 1 -14.47 26.16 27.24
CA MET A 1 -13.62 26.97 26.33
C MET A 1 -12.66 26.01 25.65
N SER A 2 -12.86 25.85 24.34
CA SER A 2 -12.17 25.02 23.36
C SER A 2 -10.77 24.52 23.73
N ASP A 3 -10.61 23.20 23.76
CA ASP A 3 -9.31 22.53 23.59
C ASP A 3 -8.84 22.74 22.15
N LEU A 4 -8.03 23.77 21.94
CA LEU A 4 -7.21 23.91 20.75
C LEU A 4 -5.97 23.02 20.93
N VAL A 5 -6.07 21.77 20.48
CA VAL A 5 -4.87 20.98 20.18
C VAL A 5 -4.10 21.76 19.12
N ALA A 6 -2.89 22.21 19.46
CA ALA A 6 -2.05 22.95 18.54
C ALA A 6 -1.87 22.14 17.24
N PRO A 7 -1.92 22.75 16.05
CA PRO A 7 -1.86 22.09 14.74
C PRO A 7 -0.50 21.40 14.42
N HIS A 8 0.30 21.07 15.43
CA HIS A 8 1.59 20.38 15.35
C HIS A 8 1.58 18.99 16.04
N ALA A 9 0.43 18.44 16.43
CA ALA A 9 0.37 17.25 17.29
C ALA A 9 0.32 15.88 16.59
N MET A 10 0.07 15.81 15.27
CA MET A 10 -0.03 14.53 14.56
C MET A 10 1.20 14.26 13.68
N PRO A 11 1.73 13.02 13.68
CA PRO A 11 2.92 12.69 12.92
C PRO A 11 2.68 12.80 11.41
N ASP A 12 3.72 13.13 10.64
CA ASP A 12 3.76 12.98 9.18
C ASP A 12 3.61 11.50 8.82
N LEU A 13 2.37 11.11 8.48
CA LEU A 13 2.01 9.76 8.12
C LEU A 13 2.17 9.58 6.61
N ARG A 14 3.08 8.69 6.20
CA ARG A 14 3.25 8.32 4.79
C ARG A 14 2.90 6.86 4.59
N VAL A 15 2.00 6.60 3.64
CA VAL A 15 1.52 5.25 3.35
C VAL A 15 1.73 4.93 1.88
N CYS A 16 2.47 3.86 1.59
CA CYS A 16 2.52 3.28 0.25
C CYS A 16 1.51 2.13 0.13
N PHE A 17 0.59 2.27 -0.81
CA PHE A 17 -0.40 1.25 -1.16
C PHE A 17 0.12 0.46 -2.36
N PHE A 18 0.62 -0.74 -2.10
CA PHE A 18 1.13 -1.65 -3.13
C PHE A 18 0.07 -2.68 -3.49
N GLY A 19 -0.06 -2.96 -4.78
CA GLY A 19 -1.01 -3.96 -5.23
C GLY A 19 -1.25 -3.95 -6.72
N ASP A 20 -2.39 -4.52 -7.09
CA ASP A 20 -2.78 -4.71 -8.46
C ASP A 20 -3.78 -3.65 -8.95
N SER A 21 -4.60 -4.03 -9.92
CA SER A 21 -5.69 -3.26 -10.49
C SER A 21 -6.65 -2.65 -9.45
N PHE A 22 -6.93 -3.37 -8.35
CA PHE A 22 -7.84 -2.87 -7.33
C PHE A 22 -7.23 -1.71 -6.54
N VAL A 23 -5.93 -1.81 -6.22
CA VAL A 23 -5.18 -0.70 -5.61
C VAL A 23 -5.08 0.47 -6.57
N ALA A 24 -4.82 0.21 -7.86
CA ALA A 24 -4.78 1.23 -8.90
C ALA A 24 -6.10 1.98 -9.11
N GLY A 25 -7.22 1.44 -8.62
CA GLY A 25 -8.55 2.05 -8.79
C GLY A 25 -9.12 1.88 -10.20
N LEU A 26 -8.67 0.88 -10.95
CA LEU A 26 -9.13 0.66 -12.32
C LEU A 26 -10.65 0.36 -12.34
N GLY A 27 -11.34 1.10 -13.20
CA GLY A 27 -12.80 1.01 -13.35
C GLY A 27 -13.58 2.04 -12.52
N ASP A 28 -12.94 2.77 -11.59
CA ASP A 28 -13.57 3.89 -10.90
C ASP A 28 -13.52 5.15 -11.79
N SER A 29 -14.68 5.60 -12.27
CA SER A 29 -14.80 6.79 -13.12
C SER A 29 -14.40 8.09 -12.41
N THR A 30 -14.35 8.09 -11.08
CA THR A 30 -13.88 9.25 -10.29
C THR A 30 -12.36 9.34 -10.24
N GLY A 31 -11.65 8.29 -10.66
CA GLY A 31 -10.19 8.21 -10.60
C GLY A 31 -9.61 8.06 -9.18
N LEU A 32 -10.45 7.91 -8.16
CA LEU A 32 -9.99 7.79 -6.76
C LEU A 32 -9.63 6.36 -6.38
N GLY A 33 -10.46 5.39 -6.79
CA GLY A 33 -10.42 4.05 -6.23
C GLY A 33 -10.65 4.05 -4.71
N TRP A 34 -10.45 2.90 -4.07
CA TRP A 34 -10.58 2.82 -2.61
C TRP A 34 -9.44 3.53 -1.88
N VAL A 35 -8.23 3.55 -2.46
CA VAL A 35 -7.05 4.25 -1.91
C VAL A 35 -7.31 5.74 -1.79
N GLY A 36 -7.86 6.36 -2.84
CA GLY A 36 -8.24 7.78 -2.81
C GLY A 36 -9.31 8.05 -1.75
N ARG A 37 -10.36 7.21 -1.68
CA ARG A 37 -11.47 7.38 -0.73
C ARG A 37 -11.03 7.25 0.73
N VAL A 38 -10.24 6.24 1.08
CA VAL A 38 -9.70 6.11 2.44
C VAL A 38 -8.76 7.25 2.78
N SER A 39 -7.99 7.74 1.79
CA SER A 39 -7.09 8.88 2.01
C SER A 39 -7.86 10.19 2.23
N VAL A 40 -8.97 10.41 1.53
CA VAL A 40 -9.89 11.53 1.79
C VAL A 40 -10.49 11.42 3.18
N ALA A 41 -11.00 10.24 3.56
CA ALA A 41 -11.58 10.01 4.89
C ALA A 41 -10.56 10.24 6.02
N ALA A 42 -9.33 9.74 5.86
CA ALA A 42 -8.26 9.93 6.83
C ALA A 42 -7.88 11.40 7.02
N ARG A 43 -7.77 12.16 5.91
CA ARG A 43 -7.51 13.61 5.99
C ARG A 43 -8.66 14.36 6.64
N ALA A 44 -9.91 13.99 6.32
CA ALA A 44 -11.09 14.55 6.98
C ALA A 44 -11.15 14.26 8.49
N ALA A 45 -10.57 13.13 8.92
CA ALA A 45 -10.40 12.78 10.33
C ALA A 45 -9.18 13.45 11.00
N GLY A 46 -8.46 14.33 10.30
CA GLY A 46 -7.34 15.12 10.85
C GLY A 46 -5.95 14.53 10.60
N HIS A 47 -5.83 13.35 9.97
CA HIS A 47 -4.50 12.77 9.70
C HIS A 47 -3.68 13.59 8.70
N ARG A 48 -2.42 13.87 9.05
CA ARG A 48 -1.39 14.42 8.13
C ARG A 48 -0.88 13.32 7.18
N LEU A 49 -1.76 12.84 6.32
CA LEU A 49 -1.52 11.70 5.44
C LEU A 49 -0.96 12.12 4.07
N THR A 50 0.20 11.59 3.72
CA THR A 50 0.67 11.46 2.33
C THR A 50 0.45 10.02 1.86
N SER A 51 -0.34 9.86 0.80
CA SER A 51 -0.76 8.56 0.26
C SER A 51 -0.13 8.33 -1.11
N TYR A 52 0.67 7.27 -1.26
CA TYR A 52 1.23 6.86 -2.56
C TYR A 52 0.47 5.64 -3.08
N ASN A 53 -0.35 5.84 -4.12
CA ASN A 53 -0.97 4.74 -4.84
C ASN A 53 0.05 4.14 -5.81
N LEU A 54 0.46 2.90 -5.53
CA LEU A 54 1.41 2.14 -6.33
C LEU A 54 0.74 0.88 -6.86
N GLY A 55 -0.52 0.95 -7.29
CA GLY A 55 -1.19 -0.17 -7.95
C GLY A 55 -0.76 -0.32 -9.41
N VAL A 56 -0.50 -1.55 -9.86
CA VAL A 56 -0.15 -1.84 -11.26
C VAL A 56 -1.04 -2.96 -11.79
N ARG A 57 -1.67 -2.72 -12.95
CA ARG A 57 -2.60 -3.66 -13.57
C ARG A 57 -1.95 -5.02 -13.80
N ARG A 58 -2.67 -6.11 -13.46
CA ARG A 58 -2.29 -7.52 -13.66
C ARG A 58 -1.09 -8.03 -12.84
N GLU A 59 -0.51 -7.24 -11.96
CA GLU A 59 0.59 -7.71 -11.12
C GLU A 59 0.15 -8.78 -10.13
N THR A 60 1.01 -9.79 -9.97
CA THR A 60 0.90 -10.85 -8.96
C THR A 60 1.59 -10.44 -7.66
N SER A 61 1.41 -11.20 -6.58
CA SER A 61 2.10 -10.99 -5.29
C SER A 61 3.61 -10.87 -5.45
N VAL A 62 4.23 -11.75 -6.24
CA VAL A 62 5.68 -11.76 -6.49
C VAL A 62 6.14 -10.48 -7.18
N GLN A 63 5.37 -9.99 -8.16
CA GLN A 63 5.68 -8.75 -8.88
C GLN A 63 5.51 -7.53 -7.97
N VAL A 64 4.38 -7.45 -7.25
CA VAL A 64 4.09 -6.35 -6.32
C VAL A 64 5.14 -6.25 -5.22
N VAL A 65 5.50 -7.38 -4.61
CA VAL A 65 6.45 -7.42 -3.51
C VAL A 65 7.88 -7.15 -3.99
N GLY A 66 8.25 -7.65 -5.17
CA GLY A 66 9.59 -7.50 -5.75
C GLY A 66 10.02 -6.03 -5.96
N ARG A 67 9.07 -5.11 -6.10
CA ARG A 67 9.34 -3.67 -6.27
C ARG A 67 9.36 -2.86 -4.98
N ILE A 68 8.93 -3.41 -3.84
CA ILE A 68 8.92 -2.70 -2.56
C ILE A 68 10.30 -2.12 -2.20
N PRO A 69 11.42 -2.87 -2.29
CA PRO A 69 12.74 -2.36 -1.90
C PRO A 69 13.23 -1.15 -2.72
N VAL A 70 12.68 -0.95 -3.91
CA VAL A 70 13.07 0.15 -4.82
C VAL A 70 12.08 1.31 -4.72
N GLU A 71 10.78 1.01 -4.65
CA GLU A 71 9.74 2.04 -4.71
C GLU A 71 9.41 2.64 -3.34
N ALA A 72 9.47 1.87 -2.26
CA ALA A 72 9.08 2.35 -0.94
C ALA A 72 10.09 3.37 -0.34
N PRO A 73 11.41 3.13 -0.36
CA PRO A 73 12.37 4.03 0.32
C PRO A 73 12.28 5.51 -0.09
N PRO A 74 12.29 5.90 -1.37
CA PRO A 74 12.23 7.32 -1.74
C PRO A 74 10.91 8.01 -1.32
N ARG A 75 9.90 7.25 -0.90
CA ARG A 75 8.60 7.75 -0.44
C ARG A 75 8.50 7.80 1.09
N LEU A 76 9.22 6.93 1.79
CA LEU A 76 9.04 6.68 3.22
C LEU A 76 10.22 7.08 4.11
N LEU A 77 11.44 7.29 3.57
CA LEU A 77 12.67 7.49 4.37
C LEU A 77 12.57 8.61 5.42
N ASP A 78 11.90 9.72 5.10
CA ASP A 78 11.77 10.88 5.98
C ASP A 78 10.39 10.99 6.66
N ALA A 79 9.59 9.91 6.66
CA ALA A 79 8.32 9.90 7.37
C ALA A 79 8.51 9.77 8.88
N GLU A 80 7.68 10.48 9.66
CA GLU A 80 7.58 10.27 11.11
C GLU A 80 6.85 8.94 11.40
N ASP A 81 5.83 8.61 10.61
CA ASP A 81 5.13 7.32 10.61
C ASP A 81 5.06 6.77 9.16
N ALA A 82 5.82 5.71 8.90
CA ALA A 82 5.89 5.05 7.60
C ALA A 82 5.08 3.74 7.61
N ARG A 83 4.15 3.57 6.66
CA ARG A 83 3.35 2.35 6.55
C ARG A 83 3.30 1.80 5.13
N LEU A 84 3.15 0.48 5.05
CA LEU A 84 2.80 -0.24 3.83
C LEU A 84 1.41 -0.82 3.98
N VAL A 85 0.63 -0.74 2.90
CA VAL A 85 -0.63 -1.48 2.75
C VAL A 85 -0.51 -2.32 1.50
N LEU A 86 -0.75 -3.62 1.64
CA LEU A 86 -0.64 -4.59 0.56
C LEU A 86 -2.03 -5.13 0.21
N SER A 87 -2.37 -5.16 -1.08
CA SER A 87 -3.57 -5.83 -1.57
C SER A 87 -3.33 -6.40 -2.97
N PHE A 88 -3.25 -7.72 -3.04
CA PHE A 88 -2.97 -8.49 -4.26
C PHE A 88 -3.46 -9.94 -4.08
N GLY A 89 -3.29 -10.76 -5.12
CA GLY A 89 -3.54 -12.21 -5.06
C GLY A 89 -4.55 -12.69 -6.10
N VAL A 90 -5.44 -11.82 -6.60
CA VAL A 90 -6.39 -12.20 -7.66
C VAL A 90 -5.67 -12.57 -8.96
N ASN A 91 -4.56 -11.89 -9.24
CA ASN A 91 -3.72 -12.23 -10.39
C ASN A 91 -2.87 -13.49 -10.18
N ASP A 92 -2.58 -13.88 -8.94
CA ASP A 92 -1.85 -15.12 -8.63
C ASP A 92 -2.69 -16.33 -9.04
N THR A 93 -3.98 -16.29 -8.70
CA THR A 93 -4.96 -17.36 -8.96
C THR A 93 -5.50 -17.36 -10.40
N THR A 94 -5.12 -16.38 -11.23
CA THR A 94 -5.50 -16.39 -12.64
C THR A 94 -4.84 -17.58 -13.33
N GLU A 95 -5.61 -18.40 -14.03
CA GLU A 95 -5.06 -19.55 -14.76
C GLU A 95 -4.45 -19.15 -16.10
N VAL A 96 -3.26 -19.66 -16.36
CA VAL A 96 -2.55 -19.62 -17.65
C VAL A 96 -2.05 -21.03 -17.93
N ASP A 97 -2.43 -21.60 -19.07
CA ASP A 97 -2.08 -22.97 -19.48
C ASP A 97 -2.42 -24.04 -18.41
N GLY A 98 -3.59 -23.89 -17.78
CA GLY A 98 -4.11 -24.83 -16.77
C GLY A 98 -3.41 -24.77 -15.41
N ARG A 99 -2.66 -23.69 -15.14
CA ARG A 99 -1.99 -23.46 -13.85
C ARG A 99 -2.20 -22.04 -13.37
N ALA A 100 -2.32 -21.87 -12.06
CA ALA A 100 -2.25 -20.55 -11.44
C ALA A 100 -0.92 -19.86 -11.81
N ARG A 101 -0.95 -18.55 -12.07
CA ARG A 101 0.24 -17.75 -12.40
C ARG A 101 1.28 -17.73 -11.28
N VAL A 102 0.85 -17.87 -10.04
CA VAL A 102 1.72 -17.97 -8.86
C VAL A 102 1.13 -19.02 -7.91
N SER A 103 1.97 -19.90 -7.38
CA SER A 103 1.55 -20.90 -6.39
C SER A 103 1.32 -20.28 -5.00
N LEU A 104 0.51 -20.93 -4.16
CA LEU A 104 0.27 -20.49 -2.79
C LEU A 104 1.58 -20.32 -2.00
N ASP A 105 2.53 -21.23 -2.16
CA ASP A 105 3.82 -21.17 -1.46
C ASP A 105 4.67 -19.97 -1.88
N GLU A 106 4.58 -19.56 -3.15
CA GLU A 106 5.23 -18.34 -3.65
C GLU A 106 4.54 -17.09 -3.11
N THR A 107 3.20 -17.05 -3.09
CA THR A 107 2.44 -15.95 -2.48
C THR A 107 2.77 -15.79 -0.99
N VAL A 108 2.82 -16.89 -0.23
CA VAL A 108 3.19 -16.87 1.19
C VAL A 108 4.62 -16.36 1.38
N ARG A 109 5.56 -16.80 0.54
CA ARG A 109 6.94 -16.30 0.57
C ARG A 109 7.01 -14.79 0.27
N ALA A 110 6.24 -14.31 -0.70
CA ALA A 110 6.15 -12.89 -1.02
C ALA A 110 5.63 -12.07 0.18
N VAL A 111 4.54 -12.51 0.83
CA VAL A 111 4.00 -11.81 2.02
C VAL A 111 5.02 -11.78 3.17
N ARG A 112 5.70 -12.89 3.43
CA ARG A 112 6.75 -12.97 4.47
C ARG A 112 7.92 -12.03 4.17
N PHE A 113 8.34 -11.95 2.91
CA PHE A 113 9.39 -11.01 2.50
C PHE A 113 8.94 -9.57 2.73
N ALA A 114 7.73 -9.21 2.29
CA ALA A 114 7.21 -7.85 2.45
C ALA A 114 7.11 -7.42 3.91
N ALA A 115 6.74 -8.33 4.82
CA ALA A 115 6.74 -8.08 6.26
C ALA A 115 8.14 -7.76 6.82
N GLY A 116 9.20 -8.30 6.20
CA GLY A 116 10.59 -8.01 6.55
C GLY A 116 11.16 -6.74 5.90
N CYS A 117 10.44 -6.11 4.95
CA CYS A 117 10.90 -4.88 4.30
C CYS A 117 10.66 -3.61 5.13
N MET A 118 9.92 -3.69 6.22
CA MET A 118 9.70 -2.56 7.12
C MET A 118 10.75 -2.58 8.23
N PRO A 119 11.38 -1.43 8.56
CA PRO A 119 12.17 -1.34 9.78
C PRO A 119 11.22 -1.60 10.96
N VAL A 120 11.45 -2.70 11.67
CA VAL A 120 10.67 -3.10 12.87
C VAL A 120 11.01 -2.18 14.06
N ASP A 121 12.06 -1.37 13.90
CA ASP A 121 12.75 -0.64 14.96
C ASP A 121 12.07 0.69 15.38
N ARG A 122 10.82 0.93 14.94
CA ARG A 122 10.03 2.12 15.33
C ARG A 122 8.56 1.79 15.70
N LEU A 123 8.29 0.58 16.19
CA LEU A 123 7.04 0.23 16.88
C LEU A 123 7.19 0.36 18.39
#